data_AF-A0A9D9Z3I7-F1
#
_entry.id   AF-A0A9D9Z3I7-F1
#
_cell.length_a   1.000
_cell.length_b   1.000
_cell.length_c   1.000
_cell.angle_alpha   90.00
_cell.angle_beta   90.00
_cell.angle_gamma   90.00
#
_symmetry.space_group_name_H-M   'P 1'
#
loop_
_entity.id
_entity.type
_entity.pdbx_description
1 polymer ?
#
loop_
_entity_poly.entity_id
_entity_poly.type
_entity_poly.pdbx_seq_one_letter_code
_entity_poly.pdbx_strand_id
1 'polypeptide(L)'
;MIFLKIAAILFLFLTLALSIIVVNFFKLQKRGWNFADIAFPLFAFEFYLISDKAYYSSLIPHLTFSLSALAIGLCLFFLLQKRQFNYKRFFKVFWRAGFILTFLMYLALVIAVLTLKN
;
A
#
# COMPACT_ATOMS: atom_id res chain seq x y z
N MET A 1 14.27 0.05 19.54
CA MET A 1 13.73 -1.12 18.82
C MET A 1 12.32 -1.52 19.24
N ILE A 2 12.05 -1.77 20.54
CA ILE A 2 10.70 -2.13 21.02
C ILE A 2 9.61 -1.11 20.63
N PHE A 3 9.90 0.20 20.73
CA PHE A 3 8.97 1.24 20.29
C PHE A 3 8.61 1.16 18.80
N LEU A 4 9.59 0.88 17.92
CA LEU A 4 9.36 0.70 16.49
C LEU A 4 8.50 -0.53 16.19
N LYS A 5 8.73 -1.64 16.91
CA LYS A 5 7.92 -2.86 16.79
C LYS A 5 6.46 -2.60 17.16
N ILE A 6 6.21 -1.89 18.27
CA ILE A 6 4.87 -1.52 18.72
C ILE A 6 4.21 -0.56 17.71
N ALA A 7 4.93 0.48 17.29
CA ALA A 7 4.43 1.44 16.31
C ALA A 7 4.05 0.76 14.98
N ALA A 8 4.88 -0.17 14.48
CA ALA A 8 4.63 -0.86 13.22
C ALA A 8 3.34 -1.68 13.24
N ILE A 9 3.08 -2.39 14.35
CA ILE A 9 1.83 -3.13 14.56
C ILE A 9 0.65 -2.16 14.72
N LEU A 10 0.82 -1.09 15.49
CA LEU A 10 -0.24 -0.13 15.76
C LEU A 10 -0.71 0.57 14.48
N PHE A 11 0.23 0.98 13.62
CA PHE A 11 -0.06 1.62 12.35
C PHE A 11 -0.95 0.72 11.50
N LEU A 12 -0.68 -0.59 11.39
CA LEU A 12 -1.51 -1.54 10.65
C LEU A 12 -3.02 -1.38 10.85
N PHE A 13 -3.45 -1.21 12.10
CA PHE A 13 -4.86 -0.99 12.46
C PHE A 13 -5.28 0.48 12.33
N LEU A 14 -4.39 1.41 12.72
CA LEU A 14 -4.67 2.83 12.71
C LEU A 14 -4.88 3.36 11.28
N THR A 15 -4.07 2.93 10.31
CA THR A 15 -4.17 3.34 8.91
C THR A 15 -5.47 2.87 8.29
N LEU A 16 -5.88 1.63 8.59
CA LEU A 16 -7.18 1.10 8.17
C LEU A 16 -8.31 1.90 8.79
N ALA A 17 -8.29 2.13 10.10
CA ALA A 17 -9.32 2.91 10.80
C ALA A 17 -9.41 4.34 10.24
N LEU A 18 -8.28 5.03 10.08
CA LEU A 18 -8.22 6.38 9.50
C LEU A 18 -8.77 6.40 8.08
N SER A 19 -8.38 5.45 7.23
CA SER A 19 -8.88 5.39 5.86
C SER A 19 -10.41 5.22 5.80
N ILE A 20 -11.00 4.42 6.71
CA ILE A 20 -12.45 4.23 6.82
C ILE A 20 -13.13 5.51 7.31
N ILE A 21 -12.60 6.13 8.36
CA ILE A 21 -13.14 7.37 8.95
C ILE A 21 -13.14 8.48 7.90
N VAL A 22 -12.03 8.68 7.18
CA VAL A 22 -11.92 9.70 6.13
C VAL A 22 -12.92 9.47 5.01
N VAL A 23 -13.05 8.22 4.53
CA VAL A 23 -14.02 7.90 3.48
C VAL A 23 -15.45 8.17 3.91
N ASN A 24 -15.80 7.80 5.14
CA ASN A 24 -17.14 7.99 5.69
C ASN A 24 -17.44 9.47 5.96
N PHE A 25 -16.48 10.21 6.51
CA PHE A 25 -16.62 11.62 6.86
C PHE A 25 -16.84 12.50 5.61
N PHE A 26 -16.03 12.29 4.58
CA PHE A 26 -16.15 13.05 3.32
C PHE A 26 -17.17 12.46 2.35
N LYS A 27 -17.86 11.36 2.71
CA LYS A 27 -18.81 10.63 1.84
C LYS A 27 -18.21 10.28 0.46
N LEU A 28 -16.92 9.98 0.43
CA LEU A 28 -16.13 9.68 -0.78
C LEU A 28 -16.65 8.44 -1.53
N GLN A 29 -17.38 7.56 -0.83
CA GLN A 29 -18.13 6.44 -1.42
C GLN A 29 -19.12 6.90 -2.50
N LYS A 30 -19.77 8.07 -2.35
CA LYS A 30 -20.71 8.59 -3.36
C LYS A 30 -20.02 9.00 -4.66
N ARG A 31 -18.70 9.24 -4.63
CA ARG A 31 -17.89 9.61 -5.79
C ARG A 31 -17.12 8.43 -6.38
N GLY A 32 -17.34 7.22 -5.86
CA GLY A 32 -16.71 5.98 -6.32
C GLY A 32 -15.27 5.75 -5.82
N TRP A 33 -14.86 6.50 -4.80
CA TRP A 33 -13.59 6.35 -4.08
C TRP A 33 -13.81 5.42 -2.88
N ASN A 34 -12.93 4.44 -2.72
CA ASN A 34 -13.00 3.45 -1.64
C ASN A 34 -11.92 3.73 -0.58
N PHE A 35 -12.06 3.09 0.60
CA PHE A 35 -11.06 3.18 1.67
C PHE A 35 -9.67 2.76 1.17
N ALA A 36 -9.60 1.75 0.31
CA ALA A 36 -8.37 1.27 -0.31
C ALA A 36 -7.62 2.39 -1.05
N ASP A 37 -8.34 3.35 -1.61
CA ASP A 37 -7.73 4.42 -2.39
C ASP A 37 -7.01 5.46 -1.52
N ILE A 38 -7.42 5.59 -0.26
CA ILE A 38 -6.79 6.46 0.74
C ILE A 38 -5.74 5.67 1.53
N ALA A 39 -6.02 4.40 1.83
CA ALA A 39 -5.11 3.54 2.56
C ALA A 39 -3.83 3.26 1.77
N PHE A 40 -3.88 3.13 0.44
CA PHE A 40 -2.71 2.90 -0.41
C PHE A 40 -1.57 3.93 -0.19
N PRO A 41 -1.78 5.24 -0.38
CA PRO A 41 -0.72 6.22 -0.17
C PRO A 41 -0.27 6.32 1.29
N LEU A 42 -1.20 6.14 2.24
CA LEU A 42 -0.85 6.12 3.67
C LEU A 42 0.09 4.96 4.01
N PHE A 43 -0.24 3.74 3.58
CA PHE A 43 0.62 2.57 3.80
C PHE A 43 1.98 2.70 3.12
N ALA A 44 2.03 3.29 1.92
CA ALA A 44 3.30 3.55 1.24
C ALA A 44 4.19 4.52 2.04
N PHE A 45 3.60 5.57 2.61
CA PHE A 45 4.31 6.53 3.46
C PHE A 45 4.79 5.91 4.78
N GLU A 46 3.94 5.12 5.43
CA GLU A 46 4.30 4.40 6.66
C GLU A 46 5.40 3.36 6.42
N PHE A 47 5.33 2.65 5.29
CA PHE A 47 6.37 1.71 4.88
C PHE A 47 7.74 2.40 4.78
N TYR A 48 7.79 3.60 4.18
CA TYR A 48 9.00 4.40 4.13
C TYR A 48 9.52 4.74 5.53
N LEU A 49 8.67 5.33 6.38
CA LEU A 49 9.07 5.79 7.72
C LEU A 49 9.60 4.66 8.60
N ILE A 50 8.97 3.49 8.55
CA ILE A 50 9.39 2.34 9.36
C ILE A 50 10.65 1.72 8.80
N SER A 51 10.72 1.55 7.48
CA SER A 51 11.89 0.96 6.86
C SER A 51 13.14 1.81 7.07
N ASP A 52 13.03 3.12 6.98
CA ASP A 52 14.15 4.04 7.14
C ASP A 52 14.70 4.02 8.58
N LYS A 53 13.81 3.84 9.56
CA LYS A 53 14.19 3.73 10.98
C LYS A 53 14.65 2.34 11.40
N ALA A 54 14.25 1.29 10.69
CA ALA A 54 14.55 -0.10 11.04
C ALA A 54 15.82 -0.63 10.35
N TYR A 55 16.14 -0.14 9.16
CA TYR A 55 17.25 -0.63 8.34
C TYR A 55 18.19 0.53 7.94
N TYR A 56 19.48 0.23 7.75
CA TYR A 56 20.46 1.21 7.27
C TYR A 56 20.18 1.72 5.85
N SER A 57 19.40 0.98 5.07
CA SER A 57 18.97 1.39 3.73
C SER A 57 17.46 1.21 3.63
N SER A 58 16.76 2.24 3.17
CA SER A 58 15.31 2.21 3.04
C SER A 58 14.89 1.16 1.99
N LEU A 59 13.89 0.34 2.30
CA LEU A 59 13.32 -0.73 1.46
C LEU A 59 12.35 -0.19 0.39
N ILE A 60 12.29 1.14 0.21
CA ILE A 60 11.48 1.78 -0.84
C ILE A 60 11.76 1.19 -2.22
N PRO A 61 13.01 0.95 -2.64
CA PRO A 61 13.27 0.42 -3.98
C PRO A 61 12.55 -0.92 -4.22
N HIS A 62 12.36 -1.74 -3.18
CA HIS A 62 11.65 -3.00 -3.27
C HIS A 62 10.15 -2.78 -3.44
N LEU A 63 9.56 -1.84 -2.69
CA LEU A 63 8.15 -1.47 -2.84
C LEU A 63 7.88 -0.86 -4.23
N THR A 64 8.76 0.02 -4.71
CA THR A 64 8.66 0.60 -6.05
C THR A 64 8.78 -0.48 -7.12
N PHE A 65 9.74 -1.39 -7.00
CA PHE A 65 9.90 -2.51 -7.94
C PHE A 65 8.65 -3.39 -8.00
N SER A 66 8.08 -3.76 -6.84
CA SER A 66 6.85 -4.56 -6.80
C SER A 66 5.66 -3.82 -7.43
N LEU A 67 5.52 -2.52 -7.20
CA LEU A 67 4.45 -1.71 -7.81
C LEU A 67 4.64 -1.56 -9.32
N SER A 68 5.88 -1.39 -9.80
CA SER A 68 6.19 -1.38 -11.22
C SER A 68 5.86 -2.72 -11.88
N ALA A 69 6.22 -3.85 -11.25
CA ALA A 69 5.86 -5.17 -11.74
C ALA A 69 4.34 -5.36 -11.83
N LEU A 70 3.60 -4.90 -10.80
CA LEU A 70 2.14 -4.91 -10.80
C LEU A 70 1.56 -4.05 -11.93
N ALA A 71 2.12 -2.85 -12.16
CA ALA A 71 1.70 -1.97 -13.26
C ALA A 71 1.90 -2.64 -14.62
N ILE A 72 3.06 -3.25 -14.86
CA ILE A 72 3.36 -3.97 -16.11
C ILE A 72 2.41 -5.15 -16.28
N GLY A 73 2.20 -5.96 -15.24
CA GLY A 73 1.28 -7.10 -15.26
C GLY A 73 -0.16 -6.67 -15.59
N LEU A 74 -0.64 -5.58 -15.00
CA LEU A 74 -1.95 -5.01 -15.33
C LEU A 74 -2.00 -4.48 -16.76
N CYS A 75 -0.97 -3.79 -17.24
CA CYS A 75 -0.90 -3.31 -18.62
C CYS A 75 -1.02 -4.47 -19.61
N LEU A 76 -0.26 -5.54 -19.40
CA LEU A 76 -0.33 -6.75 -20.23
C LEU A 76 -1.72 -7.39 -20.16
N PHE A 77 -2.31 -7.51 -18.97
CA PHE A 77 -3.65 -8.07 -18.80
C PHE A 77 -4.71 -7.28 -19.58
N PHE A 78 -4.70 -5.95 -19.50
CA PHE A 78 -5.65 -5.11 -20.24
C PHE A 78 -5.43 -5.18 -21.75
N LEU A 79 -4.16 -5.21 -22.20
CA LEU A 79 -3.82 -5.27 -23.62
C LEU A 79 -4.21 -6.62 -24.24
N LEU A 80 -3.87 -7.73 -23.59
CA LEU A 80 -4.09 -9.08 -24.10
C LEU A 80 -5.56 -9.51 -23.96
N GLN A 81 -6.19 -9.26 -22.81
CA GLN A 81 -7.52 -9.80 -22.52
C GLN A 81 -8.66 -8.88 -22.97
N LYS A 82 -8.50 -7.56 -22.84
CA LYS A 82 -9.58 -6.59 -23.11
C LYS A 82 -9.45 -5.91 -24.47
N ARG A 83 -8.26 -5.90 -25.09
CA ARG A 83 -7.93 -5.21 -26.36
C ARG A 83 -8.36 -3.72 -26.41
N GLN A 84 -8.69 -3.15 -25.26
CA GLN A 84 -9.27 -1.83 -25.07
C GLN A 84 -8.60 -1.24 -23.83
N PHE A 85 -7.72 -0.26 -24.03
CA PHE A 85 -7.00 0.38 -22.95
C PHE A 85 -7.72 1.67 -22.54
N ASN A 86 -8.30 1.68 -21.33
CA ASN A 86 -8.89 2.87 -20.75
C ASN A 86 -8.10 3.28 -19.51
N TYR A 87 -7.43 4.42 -19.58
CA TYR A 87 -6.60 4.97 -18.50
C TYR A 87 -7.35 5.09 -17.17
N LYS A 88 -8.60 5.54 -17.16
CA LYS A 88 -9.39 5.67 -15.92
C LYS A 88 -9.64 4.32 -15.27
N ARG A 89 -9.89 3.29 -16.09
CA ARG A 89 -10.14 1.93 -15.60
C ARG A 89 -8.85 1.26 -15.13
N PHE A 90 -7.76 1.43 -15.87
CA PHE A 90 -6.43 0.96 -15.48
C PHE A 90 -6.05 1.55 -14.12
N PHE A 91 -6.11 2.87 -13.96
CA PHE A 91 -5.72 3.54 -12.73
C PHE A 91 -6.57 3.07 -11.55
N LYS A 92 -7.90 2.95 -11.72
CA LYS A 92 -8.78 2.43 -10.66
C LYS A 92 -8.43 0.99 -10.24
N VAL A 93 -8.05 0.12 -11.18
CA VAL A 93 -7.64 -1.26 -10.85
C VAL A 93 -6.25 -1.28 -10.23
N PHE A 94 -5.29 -0.52 -10.79
CA PHE A 94 -3.96 -0.35 -10.24
C PHE A 94 -3.99 0.14 -8.81
N TRP A 95 -4.84 1.12 -8.51
CA TRP A 95 -4.94 1.69 -7.17
C TRP A 95 -5.47 0.67 -6.15
N ARG A 96 -6.49 -0.12 -6.52
CA ARG A 96 -7.04 -1.18 -5.66
C ARG A 96 -6.10 -2.37 -5.48
N ALA A 97 -5.47 -2.82 -6.56
CA ALA A 97 -4.50 -3.92 -6.50
C ALA A 97 -3.19 -3.48 -5.81
N GLY A 98 -2.78 -2.25 -6.07
CA GLY A 98 -1.65 -1.57 -5.43
C GLY A 98 -1.84 -1.50 -3.93
N PHE A 99 -3.03 -1.14 -3.43
CA PHE A 99 -3.38 -1.22 -2.02
C PHE A 99 -3.08 -2.60 -1.42
N ILE A 100 -3.59 -3.66 -2.03
CA ILE A 100 -3.41 -5.05 -1.55
C ILE A 100 -1.92 -5.39 -1.52
N LEU A 101 -1.18 -5.06 -2.59
CA LEU A 101 0.26 -5.32 -2.66
C LEU A 101 1.04 -4.53 -1.59
N THR A 102 0.77 -3.24 -1.42
CA THR A 102 1.44 -2.43 -0.38
C THR A 102 1.12 -2.91 1.01
N PHE A 103 -0.11 -3.37 1.25
CA PHE A 103 -0.51 -3.93 2.53
C PHE A 103 0.23 -5.23 2.83
N LEU A 104 0.38 -6.13 1.84
CA LEU A 104 1.17 -7.36 1.97
C LEU A 104 2.66 -7.07 2.19
N MET A 105 3.22 -6.10 1.46
CA MET A 105 4.60 -5.67 1.65
C MET A 105 4.82 -5.07 3.04
N TYR A 106 3.87 -4.26 3.52
CA TYR A 106 3.90 -3.70 4.86
C TYR A 106 3.79 -4.78 5.95
N LEU A 107 2.92 -5.79 5.76
CA LEU A 107 2.88 -6.95 6.65
C LEU A 107 4.22 -7.68 6.70
N ALA A 108 4.86 -7.91 5.55
CA ALA A 108 6.18 -8.52 5.49
C ALA A 108 7.23 -7.68 6.22
N LEU A 109 7.19 -6.34 6.08
CA LEU A 109 8.05 -5.42 6.81
C LEU A 109 7.82 -5.52 8.33
N VAL A 110 6.57 -5.55 8.79
CA VAL A 110 6.24 -5.70 10.22
C VAL A 110 6.82 -7.01 10.76
N ILE A 111 6.64 -8.12 10.05
CA ILE A 111 7.21 -9.42 10.44
C ILE A 111 8.74 -9.33 10.50
N ALA A 112 9.38 -8.75 9.49
CA ALA A 112 10.83 -8.59 9.44
C ALA A 112 11.36 -7.69 10.58
N VAL A 113 10.65 -6.62 10.92
CA VAL A 113 10.99 -5.75 12.04
C VAL A 113 10.81 -6.46 13.38
N LEU A 114 9.83 -7.37 13.50
CA LEU A 114 9.65 -8.17 14.70
C LEU A 114 10.76 -9.21 14.88
N THR A 115 11.22 -9.83 13.79
CA THR A 115 12.30 -10.84 13.81
C THR A 115 13.70 -10.25 13.97
N LEU A 116 13.90 -8.95 13.68
CA LEU A 116 15.15 -8.26 14.02
C LEU A 116 15.44 -8.43 15.52
N LYS A 117 16.55 -9.10 15.83
CA LYS A 117 17.04 -9.29 17.19
C LYS A 117 17.62 -7.95 17.68
N ASN A 118 17.20 -7.53 18.87
CA ASN A 118 17.75 -6.35 19.55
C ASN A 118 19.25 -6.53 19.82
#